data_AF-A0ABC8J045-F1
#
_entry.id   AF-A0ABC8J045-F1
#
_cell.length_a   1.000
_cell.length_b   1.000
_cell.length_c   1.000
_cell.angle_alpha   90.00
_cell.angle_beta   90.00
_cell.angle_gamma   90.00
#
_symmetry.space_group_name_H-M   'P 1'
#
loop_
_entity.id
_entity.type
_entity.pdbx_description
1 polymer ?
#
loop_
_entity_poly.entity_id
_entity_poly.type
_entity_poly.pdbx_seq_one_letter_code
_entity_poly.pdbx_strand_id
1 'polypeptide(L)'
;MEWCMNPIAVKTDPSFFNLAVTTRIICSPEWLGNEEMDSIMFIWRVNTSFKRWTPTRVAFMPSIFCLQMDTEFNKFVPNKKTYELHEFLISYGRGELPAHGRTDQVWGVDVDRLYFPQFVNGNHWIAVCINIIERKVEVFDCNRGRNRQYIEKFAALILRIVKAVAPPESKKQLLVSPYSIVEVPMKARLNKSCADCRAYALKHLQCHLLGLDLGLVDDEIIQGCRQKIAVDLWEASHNPILAQIDRRDQPTLSGIDRSMIDRSIDCRIDRLFLGTIDRVKLVPDG
;
A
#
# COMPACT_ATOMS: atom_id res chain seq x y z
N MET A 1 -21.99 -5.88 -12.98
CA MET A 1 -20.83 -6.63 -13.50
C MET A 1 -21.29 -8.06 -13.65
N GLU A 2 -21.01 -8.74 -14.76
CA GLU A 2 -21.63 -10.04 -15.11
C GLU A 2 -21.35 -11.13 -14.06
N TRP A 3 -20.16 -11.10 -13.47
CA TRP A 3 -19.75 -11.95 -12.35
C TRP A 3 -20.72 -11.94 -11.14
N CYS A 4 -21.43 -10.84 -10.87
CA CYS A 4 -22.40 -10.77 -9.76
C CYS A 4 -23.60 -11.71 -9.95
N MET A 5 -23.87 -12.17 -11.17
CA MET A 5 -24.94 -13.11 -11.50
C MET A 5 -24.53 -14.57 -11.27
N ASN A 6 -23.23 -14.86 -11.20
CA ASN A 6 -22.68 -16.19 -10.91
C ASN A 6 -21.28 -16.07 -10.26
N PRO A 7 -21.21 -15.79 -8.95
CA PRO A 7 -19.97 -15.41 -8.27
C PRO A 7 -19.06 -16.61 -7.98
N ILE A 8 -18.25 -17.00 -8.97
CA ILE A 8 -17.18 -17.99 -8.81
C ILE A 8 -15.97 -17.31 -8.13
N ALA A 9 -15.41 -17.94 -7.10
CA ALA A 9 -14.21 -17.43 -6.42
C ALA A 9 -12.99 -17.47 -7.34
N VAL A 10 -12.29 -16.33 -7.48
CA VAL A 10 -11.07 -16.20 -8.31
C VAL A 10 -9.90 -15.78 -7.42
N LYS A 11 -8.71 -16.34 -7.65
CA LYS A 11 -7.53 -16.05 -6.81
C LYS A 11 -7.04 -14.62 -7.03
N THR A 12 -6.75 -13.90 -5.95
CA THR A 12 -6.18 -12.54 -5.92
C THR A 12 -5.09 -12.51 -4.87
N ASP A 13 -3.90 -13.02 -5.18
CA ASP A 13 -2.88 -13.25 -4.16
C ASP A 13 -2.58 -12.03 -3.28
N PRO A 14 -2.55 -12.19 -1.95
CA PRO A 14 -2.57 -13.46 -1.18
C PRO A 14 -3.97 -14.02 -0.80
N SER A 15 -5.06 -13.57 -1.42
CA SER A 15 -6.47 -13.89 -1.08
C SER A 15 -7.29 -14.42 -2.28
N PHE A 16 -8.63 -14.40 -2.17
CA PHE A 16 -9.58 -14.78 -3.21
C PHE A 16 -10.69 -13.73 -3.37
N PHE A 17 -10.88 -13.20 -4.57
CA PHE A 17 -12.05 -12.43 -4.94
C PHE A 17 -13.28 -13.34 -5.01
N ASN A 18 -14.16 -13.22 -4.01
CA ASN A 18 -15.37 -14.03 -3.86
C ASN A 18 -16.56 -13.16 -3.41
N LEU A 19 -17.75 -13.76 -3.24
CA LEU A 19 -18.97 -13.01 -2.89
C LEU A 19 -18.87 -12.28 -1.54
N ALA A 20 -18.20 -12.87 -0.55
CA ALA A 20 -18.00 -12.25 0.76
C ALA A 20 -17.05 -11.04 0.67
N VAL A 21 -15.92 -11.17 -0.04
CA VAL A 21 -15.00 -10.06 -0.35
C VAL A 21 -15.72 -8.95 -1.11
N THR A 22 -16.46 -9.31 -2.16
CA THR A 22 -17.21 -8.33 -2.98
C THR A 22 -18.26 -7.59 -2.16
N THR A 23 -18.98 -8.32 -1.29
CA THR A 23 -19.96 -7.73 -0.36
C THR A 23 -19.27 -6.78 0.60
N ARG A 24 -18.16 -7.16 1.24
CA ARG A 24 -17.40 -6.28 2.15
C ARG A 24 -16.86 -5.02 1.48
N ILE A 25 -16.43 -5.13 0.21
CA ILE A 25 -15.94 -3.97 -0.54
C ILE A 25 -17.09 -3.05 -0.95
N ILE A 26 -18.16 -3.58 -1.55
CA ILE A 26 -19.20 -2.78 -2.21
C ILE A 26 -20.32 -2.35 -1.26
N CYS A 27 -20.71 -3.18 -0.30
CA CYS A 27 -21.81 -2.90 0.62
C CYS A 27 -21.31 -2.16 1.87
N SER A 28 -21.54 -0.85 1.92
CA SER A 28 -21.42 -0.09 3.18
C SER A 28 -22.48 -0.59 4.18
N PRO A 29 -22.18 -0.74 5.48
CA PRO A 29 -20.99 -0.27 6.20
C PRO A 29 -19.96 -1.37 6.51
N GLU A 30 -19.79 -2.36 5.65
CA GLU A 30 -18.82 -3.44 5.89
C GLU A 30 -17.37 -2.96 5.77
N TRP A 31 -16.50 -3.51 6.62
CA TRP A 31 -15.08 -3.14 6.64
C TRP A 31 -14.30 -4.01 5.67
N LEU A 32 -13.35 -3.41 4.94
CA LEU A 32 -12.33 -4.18 4.22
C LEU A 32 -11.54 -5.04 5.23
N GLY A 33 -11.12 -6.24 4.84
CA GLY A 33 -10.23 -7.09 5.65
C GLY A 33 -8.75 -6.72 5.47
N ASN A 34 -7.87 -7.44 6.14
CA ASN A 34 -6.42 -7.31 5.92
C ASN A 34 -6.00 -7.89 4.57
N GLU A 35 -6.66 -8.98 4.16
CA GLU A 35 -6.44 -9.67 2.90
C GLU A 35 -6.64 -8.78 1.68
N GLU A 36 -7.73 -8.00 1.63
CA GLU A 36 -8.00 -7.06 0.53
C GLU A 36 -6.95 -5.93 0.48
N MET A 37 -6.49 -5.45 1.64
CA MET A 37 -5.45 -4.41 1.72
C MET A 37 -4.10 -4.96 1.23
N ASP A 38 -3.71 -6.16 1.67
CA ASP A 38 -2.45 -6.79 1.30
C ASP A 38 -2.44 -7.21 -0.18
N SER A 39 -3.58 -7.62 -0.72
CA SER A 39 -3.78 -7.87 -2.16
C SER A 39 -3.57 -6.59 -2.99
N ILE A 40 -4.12 -5.45 -2.53
CA ILE A 40 -3.88 -4.15 -3.20
C ILE A 40 -2.40 -3.74 -3.11
N MET A 41 -1.73 -3.93 -1.96
CA MET A 41 -0.29 -3.67 -1.84
C MET A 41 0.54 -4.56 -2.78
N PHE A 42 0.16 -5.82 -2.97
CA PHE A 42 0.79 -6.73 -3.93
C PHE A 42 0.59 -6.27 -5.38
N ILE A 43 -0.64 -5.94 -5.78
CA ILE A 43 -0.96 -5.43 -7.13
C ILE A 43 -0.14 -4.19 -7.46
N TRP A 44 -0.02 -3.25 -6.50
CA TRP A 44 0.77 -2.03 -6.69
C TRP A 44 2.26 -2.32 -6.82
N ARG A 45 2.81 -3.21 -5.99
CA ARG A 45 4.22 -3.66 -6.10
C ARG A 45 4.50 -4.24 -7.48
N VAL A 46 3.64 -5.14 -7.96
CA VAL A 46 3.83 -5.75 -9.28
C VAL A 46 3.72 -4.72 -10.41
N ASN A 47 2.76 -3.78 -10.33
CA ASN A 47 2.62 -2.72 -11.33
C ASN A 47 3.83 -1.76 -11.36
N THR A 48 4.42 -1.42 -10.20
CA THR A 48 5.65 -0.61 -10.16
C THR A 48 6.88 -1.38 -10.63
N SER A 49 7.02 -2.67 -10.27
CA SER A 49 8.12 -3.54 -10.75
C SER A 49 8.11 -3.70 -12.28
N PHE A 50 6.93 -3.78 -12.90
CA PHE A 50 6.78 -3.78 -14.36
C PHE A 50 6.80 -2.38 -14.99
N LYS A 51 7.08 -1.31 -14.23
CA LYS A 51 7.09 0.09 -14.70
C LYS A 51 5.78 0.54 -15.37
N ARG A 52 4.64 -0.06 -15.00
CA ARG A 52 3.31 0.39 -15.44
C ARG A 52 2.92 1.70 -14.77
N TRP A 53 3.51 2.00 -13.61
CA TRP A 53 3.35 3.26 -12.88
C TRP A 53 4.67 4.04 -12.87
N THR A 54 4.57 5.37 -12.94
CA THR A 54 5.73 6.27 -13.04
C THR A 54 6.62 6.36 -11.78
N PRO A 55 6.13 6.21 -10.53
CA PRO A 55 7.00 6.10 -9.37
C PRO A 55 7.57 4.68 -9.28
N THR A 56 8.85 4.52 -9.62
CA THR A 56 9.53 3.20 -9.66
C THR A 56 10.45 2.92 -8.48
N ARG A 57 10.70 3.91 -7.60
CA ARG A 57 11.59 3.83 -6.43
C ARG A 57 10.79 3.72 -5.13
N VAL A 58 9.81 2.82 -5.13
CA VAL A 58 8.80 2.68 -4.07
C VAL A 58 8.59 1.21 -3.70
N ALA A 59 8.23 0.93 -2.46
CA ALA A 59 7.84 -0.41 -2.02
C ALA A 59 6.56 -0.38 -1.17
N PHE A 60 5.80 -1.48 -1.24
CA PHE A 60 4.47 -1.60 -0.61
C PHE A 60 4.48 -2.73 0.43
N MET A 61 4.24 -2.38 1.70
CA MET A 61 4.38 -3.32 2.81
C MET A 61 3.03 -3.93 3.21
N PRO A 62 2.96 -5.27 3.44
CA PRO A 62 1.75 -5.94 3.91
C PRO A 62 1.54 -5.77 5.42
N SER A 63 0.36 -6.16 5.90
CA SER A 63 -0.02 -6.14 7.32
C SER A 63 0.97 -6.88 8.24
N ILE A 64 1.52 -8.01 7.78
CA ILE A 64 2.51 -8.80 8.54
C ILE A 64 3.83 -8.04 8.80
N PHE A 65 4.23 -7.12 7.92
CA PHE A 65 5.38 -6.23 8.19
C PHE A 65 5.08 -5.31 9.37
N CYS A 66 3.88 -4.73 9.42
CA CYS A 66 3.47 -3.84 10.50
C CYS A 66 3.44 -4.57 11.86
N LEU A 67 2.90 -5.80 11.89
CA LEU A 67 2.87 -6.66 13.08
C LEU A 67 4.28 -7.03 13.59
N GLN A 68 5.21 -7.33 12.68
CA GLN A 68 6.59 -7.59 13.08
C GLN A 68 7.27 -6.32 13.62
N MET A 69 7.00 -5.15 13.02
CA MET A 69 7.52 -3.88 13.51
C MET A 69 7.02 -3.55 14.92
N ASP A 70 5.77 -3.87 15.27
CA ASP A 70 5.26 -3.76 16.66
C ASP A 70 6.02 -4.72 17.60
N THR A 71 6.20 -5.98 17.20
CA THR A 71 6.90 -7.01 17.99
C THR A 71 8.36 -6.65 18.24
N GLU A 72 9.07 -6.18 17.21
CA GLU A 72 10.48 -5.78 17.30
C GLU A 72 10.67 -4.47 18.06
N PHE A 73 9.72 -3.53 17.97
CA PHE A 73 9.78 -2.30 18.75
C PHE A 73 9.68 -2.55 20.26
N ASN A 74 8.82 -3.49 20.67
CA ASN A 74 8.71 -3.91 22.08
C ASN A 74 10.01 -4.52 22.63
N LYS A 75 10.82 -5.19 21.80
CA LYS A 75 12.16 -5.67 22.16
C LYS A 75 13.21 -4.55 22.18
N PHE A 76 13.10 -3.61 21.24
CA PHE A 76 14.00 -2.47 21.09
C PHE A 76 13.91 -1.45 22.23
N VAL A 77 12.69 -1.08 22.65
CA VAL A 77 12.45 -0.02 23.65
C VAL A 77 13.24 -0.22 24.96
N PRO A 78 13.25 -1.41 25.61
CA PRO A 78 14.05 -1.63 26.81
C PRO A 78 15.56 -1.76 26.52
N ASN A 79 15.95 -2.22 25.33
CA ASN A 79 17.32 -2.66 25.01
C ASN A 79 18.04 -1.79 23.95
N LYS A 80 17.69 -0.50 23.81
CA LYS A 80 18.08 0.35 22.65
C LYS A 80 19.56 0.33 22.22
N LYS A 81 20.48 0.09 23.17
CA LYS A 81 21.94 0.02 22.93
C LYS A 81 22.42 -1.36 22.45
N THR A 82 21.79 -2.43 22.90
CA THR A 82 22.14 -3.83 22.64
C THR A 82 21.18 -4.53 21.67
N TYR A 83 20.09 -3.86 21.28
CA TYR A 83 19.12 -4.39 20.33
C TYR A 83 19.73 -4.58 18.93
N GLU A 84 19.77 -5.84 18.51
CA GLU A 84 20.10 -6.30 17.17
C GLU A 84 18.83 -6.43 16.33
N LEU A 85 18.92 -6.12 15.03
CA LEU A 85 17.79 -6.25 14.12
C LEU A 85 17.54 -7.71 13.76
N HIS A 86 16.28 -8.13 13.85
CA HIS A 86 15.83 -9.44 13.40
C HIS A 86 15.97 -9.58 11.86
N GLU A 87 16.54 -10.67 11.36
CA GLU A 87 16.84 -10.86 9.93
C GLU A 87 15.61 -10.68 9.04
N PHE A 88 14.42 -11.09 9.50
CA PHE A 88 13.15 -10.84 8.80
C PHE A 88 12.96 -9.36 8.39
N LEU A 89 13.30 -8.39 9.26
CA LEU A 89 13.24 -6.97 8.91
C LEU A 89 14.36 -6.54 7.96
N ILE A 90 15.52 -7.20 8.04
CA ILE A 90 16.67 -6.97 7.14
C ILE A 90 16.33 -7.47 5.72
N SER A 91 15.66 -8.62 5.59
CA SER A 91 15.15 -9.15 4.32
C SER A 91 14.14 -8.23 3.64
N TYR A 92 13.24 -7.57 4.40
CA TYR A 92 12.43 -6.48 3.84
C TYR A 92 13.28 -5.33 3.31
N GLY A 93 14.31 -4.91 4.07
CA GLY A 93 15.26 -3.87 3.66
C GLY A 93 16.05 -4.19 2.38
N ARG A 94 16.29 -5.48 2.10
CA ARG A 94 16.96 -5.96 0.87
C ARG A 94 15.99 -6.21 -0.30
N GLY A 95 14.68 -6.02 -0.11
CA GLY A 95 13.66 -6.33 -1.12
C GLY A 95 13.41 -7.83 -1.34
N GLU A 96 13.91 -8.67 -0.43
CA GLU A 96 13.76 -10.14 -0.42
C GLU A 96 12.35 -10.58 0.02
N LEU A 97 11.71 -9.74 0.84
CA LEU A 97 10.36 -9.96 1.37
C LEU A 97 9.40 -8.83 0.93
N PRO A 98 8.11 -9.15 0.71
CA PRO A 98 7.53 -10.51 0.73
C PRO A 98 8.05 -11.37 -0.43
N ALA A 99 8.14 -12.68 -0.21
CA ALA A 99 8.64 -13.61 -1.23
C ALA A 99 7.80 -13.56 -2.51
N HIS A 100 6.47 -13.53 -2.38
CA HIS A 100 5.55 -13.28 -3.49
C HIS A 100 5.68 -11.82 -3.96
N GLY A 101 6.11 -11.63 -5.21
CA GLY A 101 6.49 -10.34 -5.76
C GLY A 101 7.79 -9.79 -5.16
N ARG A 102 8.77 -10.66 -4.89
CA ARG A 102 10.15 -10.26 -4.53
C ARG A 102 10.70 -9.26 -5.54
N THR A 103 11.46 -8.28 -5.06
CA THR A 103 11.98 -7.17 -5.90
C THR A 103 13.50 -7.10 -5.94
N ASP A 104 14.19 -7.59 -4.91
CA ASP A 104 15.64 -7.43 -4.72
C ASP A 104 16.11 -5.96 -4.74
N GLN A 105 15.17 -5.01 -4.50
CA GLN A 105 15.44 -3.58 -4.45
C GLN A 105 15.77 -3.13 -3.02
N VAL A 106 16.95 -2.55 -2.84
CA VAL A 106 17.50 -2.22 -1.51
C VAL A 106 16.99 -0.86 -1.02
N TRP A 107 16.55 -0.78 0.23
CA TRP A 107 16.02 0.44 0.83
C TRP A 107 17.11 1.51 1.03
N GLY A 108 16.84 2.72 0.53
CA GLY A 108 17.80 3.83 0.50
C GLY A 108 18.82 3.74 -0.64
N VAL A 109 18.74 2.73 -1.51
CA VAL A 109 19.56 2.59 -2.73
C VAL A 109 18.66 2.58 -3.96
N ASP A 110 17.70 1.67 -4.01
CA ASP A 110 16.71 1.50 -5.08
C ASP A 110 15.32 2.03 -4.69
N VAL A 111 15.00 1.99 -3.39
CA VAL A 111 13.70 2.42 -2.84
C VAL A 111 13.86 3.66 -1.97
N ASP A 112 13.13 4.73 -2.33
CA ASP A 112 13.09 6.01 -1.60
C ASP A 112 11.90 6.10 -0.65
N ARG A 113 10.77 5.46 -0.98
CA ARG A 113 9.52 5.56 -0.22
C ARG A 113 8.86 4.21 0.03
N LEU A 114 8.38 3.99 1.26
CA LEU A 114 7.59 2.83 1.66
C LEU A 114 6.13 3.24 1.90
N TYR A 115 5.18 2.53 1.33
CA TYR A 115 3.75 2.81 1.45
C TYR A 115 3.03 1.63 2.10
N PHE A 116 2.19 1.88 3.11
CA PHE A 116 1.34 0.86 3.71
C PHE A 116 0.19 1.43 4.56
N PRO A 117 -0.89 0.67 4.75
CA PRO A 117 -1.91 0.97 5.75
C PRO A 117 -1.47 0.48 7.15
N GLN A 118 -1.74 1.27 8.20
CA GLN A 118 -1.47 0.89 9.59
C GLN A 118 -2.77 0.89 10.41
N PHE A 119 -2.94 -0.15 11.24
CA PHE A 119 -4.03 -0.25 12.21
C PHE A 119 -3.69 0.52 13.50
N VAL A 120 -4.62 1.32 14.00
CA VAL A 120 -4.44 2.17 15.19
C VAL A 120 -5.70 2.16 16.06
N ASN A 121 -5.54 2.50 17.35
CA ASN A 121 -6.63 2.60 18.34
C ASN A 121 -7.50 1.34 18.53
N GLY A 122 -7.11 0.19 17.97
CA GLY A 122 -7.89 -1.05 18.01
C GLY A 122 -9.14 -1.06 17.11
N ASN A 123 -9.40 0.00 16.35
CA ASN A 123 -10.60 0.14 15.53
C ASN A 123 -10.44 1.14 14.36
N HIS A 124 -9.23 1.48 13.93
CA HIS A 124 -9.06 2.50 12.88
C HIS A 124 -7.88 2.22 11.98
N TRP A 125 -7.97 2.65 10.71
CA TRP A 125 -6.91 2.50 9.73
C TRP A 125 -6.48 3.84 9.16
N ILE A 126 -5.16 4.03 9.11
CA ILE A 126 -4.50 5.22 8.57
C ILE A 126 -3.54 4.81 7.46
N ALA A 127 -3.23 5.75 6.59
CA ALA A 127 -2.20 5.58 5.58
C ALA A 127 -0.86 6.12 6.09
N VAL A 128 0.22 5.39 5.79
CA VAL A 128 1.58 5.75 6.16
C VAL A 128 2.47 5.71 4.91
N CYS A 129 3.17 6.81 4.66
CA CYS A 129 4.31 6.85 3.76
C CYS A 129 5.59 7.09 4.56
N ILE A 130 6.63 6.32 4.31
CA ILE A 130 7.95 6.53 4.89
C ILE A 130 8.89 6.99 3.80
N ASN A 131 9.27 8.26 3.85
CA ASN A 131 10.29 8.83 2.98
C ASN A 131 11.66 8.60 3.62
N ILE A 132 12.42 7.65 3.05
CA ILE A 132 13.75 7.26 3.53
C ILE A 132 14.75 8.39 3.33
N ILE A 133 14.65 9.11 2.21
CA ILE A 133 15.61 10.15 1.80
C ILE A 133 15.45 11.41 2.66
N GLU A 134 14.22 11.91 2.81
CA GLU A 134 13.91 13.06 3.68
C GLU A 134 13.81 12.69 5.17
N ARG A 135 13.86 11.39 5.49
CA ARG A 135 13.77 10.85 6.85
C ARG A 135 12.49 11.31 7.57
N LYS A 136 11.37 11.13 6.87
CA LYS A 136 10.01 11.46 7.32
C LYS A 136 9.12 10.23 7.36
N VAL A 137 8.21 10.18 8.33
CA VAL A 137 7.07 9.28 8.37
C VAL A 137 5.81 10.13 8.26
N GLU A 138 5.21 10.12 7.09
CA GLU A 138 4.05 10.92 6.68
C GLU A 138 2.78 10.12 6.99
N VAL A 139 1.89 10.70 7.80
CA VAL A 139 0.69 10.05 8.33
C VAL A 139 -0.58 10.72 7.78
N PHE A 140 -1.40 9.95 7.08
CA PHE A 140 -2.63 10.42 6.43
C PHE A 140 -3.83 9.78 7.15
N ASP A 141 -4.56 10.59 7.94
CA ASP A 141 -5.70 10.12 8.74
C ASP A 141 -6.99 10.88 8.40
N CYS A 142 -7.99 10.15 7.87
CA CYS A 142 -9.33 10.68 7.61
C CYS A 142 -10.06 11.15 8.89
N ASN A 143 -9.76 10.58 10.05
CA ASN A 143 -10.32 10.98 11.35
C ASN A 143 -9.52 12.12 12.01
N ARG A 144 -8.35 12.52 11.47
CA ARG A 144 -7.43 13.50 12.07
C ARG A 144 -7.04 13.19 13.53
N GLY A 145 -6.88 11.90 13.84
CA GLY A 145 -6.49 11.41 15.17
C GLY A 145 -5.00 11.56 15.46
N ARG A 146 -4.67 11.72 16.75
CA ARG A 146 -3.28 11.80 17.25
C ARG A 146 -2.67 10.40 17.40
N ASN A 147 -2.27 9.80 16.29
CA ASN A 147 -1.86 8.38 16.25
C ASN A 147 -0.34 8.15 16.45
N ARG A 148 0.42 9.17 16.87
CA ARG A 148 1.90 9.16 16.95
C ARG A 148 2.49 7.92 17.63
N GLN A 149 1.87 7.45 18.72
CA GLN A 149 2.31 6.27 19.51
C GLN A 149 2.32 4.96 18.70
N TYR A 150 1.49 4.83 17.65
CA TYR A 150 1.49 3.67 16.77
C TYR A 150 2.54 3.77 15.64
N ILE A 151 3.13 4.95 15.47
CA ILE A 151 3.98 5.32 14.33
C ILE A 151 5.46 5.47 14.73
N GLU A 152 5.77 5.78 15.99
CA GLU A 152 7.15 5.94 16.48
C GLU A 152 8.05 4.72 16.25
N LYS A 153 7.47 3.51 16.22
CA LYS A 153 8.19 2.28 15.84
C LYS A 153 8.87 2.38 14.48
N PHE A 154 8.18 2.93 13.49
CA PHE A 154 8.72 3.10 12.14
C PHE A 154 9.83 4.15 12.14
N ALA A 155 9.60 5.28 12.82
CA ALA A 155 10.59 6.34 12.92
C ALA A 155 11.89 5.91 13.62
N ALA A 156 11.81 4.95 14.55
CA ALA A 156 12.97 4.42 15.27
C ALA A 156 13.69 3.26 14.53
N LEU A 157 12.94 2.34 13.91
CA LEU A 157 13.50 1.09 13.38
C LEU A 157 13.89 1.16 11.89
N ILE A 158 13.17 1.91 11.03
CA ILE A 158 13.44 1.92 9.57
C ILE A 158 14.88 2.36 9.27
N LEU A 159 15.38 3.38 9.96
CA LEU A 159 16.76 3.84 9.80
C LEU A 159 17.79 2.76 10.13
N ARG A 160 17.51 1.90 11.11
CA ARG A 160 18.38 0.76 11.44
C ARG A 160 18.38 -0.25 10.31
N ILE A 161 17.21 -0.54 9.72
CA ILE A 161 17.06 -1.46 8.59
C ILE A 161 17.85 -0.93 7.39
N VAL A 162 17.60 0.32 6.99
CA VAL A 162 18.32 1.02 5.92
C VAL A 162 19.84 0.98 6.16
N LYS A 163 20.31 1.23 7.39
CA LYS A 163 21.73 1.16 7.73
C LYS A 163 22.31 -0.27 7.69
N ALA A 164 21.51 -1.29 8.00
CA ALA A 164 21.95 -2.69 7.94
C ALA A 164 22.18 -3.14 6.48
N VAL A 165 21.29 -2.73 5.56
CA VAL A 165 21.30 -3.14 4.14
C VAL A 165 22.10 -2.21 3.22
N ALA A 166 22.41 -0.99 3.65
CA ALA A 166 23.20 -0.04 2.86
C ALA A 166 24.59 -0.58 2.47
N PRO A 167 25.18 -0.14 1.34
CA PRO A 167 26.56 -0.46 0.96
C PRO A 167 27.59 -0.05 2.03
N PRO A 168 28.72 -0.77 2.18
CA PRO A 168 29.74 -0.51 3.20
C PRO A 168 30.22 0.95 3.29
N GLU A 169 30.31 1.61 2.15
CA GLU A 169 30.74 2.99 1.97
C GLU A 169 29.77 3.97 2.64
N SER A 170 28.46 3.72 2.47
CA SER A 170 27.37 4.54 2.99
C SER A 170 27.11 4.35 4.50
N LYS A 171 27.44 3.17 5.05
CA LYS A 171 27.17 2.84 6.48
C LYS A 171 27.81 3.82 7.48
N LYS A 172 28.93 4.44 7.12
CA LYS A 172 29.66 5.41 7.97
C LYS A 172 28.97 6.77 8.09
N GLN A 173 28.15 7.15 7.10
CA GLN A 173 27.52 8.49 7.04
C GLN A 173 26.14 8.54 7.71
N LEU A 174 25.53 7.40 7.99
CA LEU A 174 24.17 7.30 8.55
C LEU A 174 24.14 7.58 10.07
N LEU A 175 23.86 8.84 10.42
CA LEU A 175 23.50 9.31 11.77
C LEU A 175 22.21 8.65 12.27
N VAL A 176 22.21 8.06 13.47
CA VAL A 176 21.13 7.19 13.99
C VAL A 176 20.00 7.96 14.71
N SER A 177 19.67 9.18 14.28
CA SER A 177 18.52 9.93 14.82
C SER A 177 17.17 9.40 14.28
N PRO A 178 16.10 9.28 15.09
CA PRO A 178 14.80 8.87 14.59
C PRO A 178 14.29 9.76 13.45
N TYR A 179 13.47 9.21 12.56
CA TYR A 179 12.80 10.00 11.52
C TYR A 179 11.80 10.97 12.14
N SER A 180 11.57 12.10 11.47
CA SER A 180 10.50 13.02 11.87
C SER A 180 9.13 12.44 11.49
N ILE A 181 8.15 12.51 12.39
CA ILE A 181 6.77 12.11 12.09
C ILE A 181 5.99 13.36 11.71
N VAL A 182 5.32 13.33 10.56
CA VAL A 182 4.58 14.44 9.97
C VAL A 182 3.11 14.00 9.82
N GLU A 183 2.21 14.67 10.53
CA GLU A 183 0.77 14.51 10.33
C GLU A 183 0.35 15.33 9.09
N VAL A 184 -0.16 14.66 8.06
CA VAL A 184 -0.54 15.31 6.80
C VAL A 184 -1.91 15.98 6.95
N PRO A 185 -2.07 17.26 6.55
CA PRO A 185 -3.35 17.96 6.67
C PRO A 185 -4.46 17.36 5.79
N MET A 186 -5.31 16.51 6.37
CA MET A 186 -6.47 15.93 5.67
C MET A 186 -7.69 16.87 5.71
N LYS A 187 -8.64 16.71 4.77
CA LYS A 187 -9.97 17.37 4.79
C LYS A 187 -10.68 17.06 6.11
N ALA A 188 -11.44 18.01 6.64
CA ALA A 188 -12.15 17.84 7.91
C ALA A 188 -13.49 17.09 7.71
N ARG A 189 -13.90 16.31 8.72
CA ARG A 189 -15.18 15.56 8.75
C ARG A 189 -15.34 14.54 7.61
N LEU A 190 -14.25 13.84 7.27
CA LEU A 190 -14.26 12.63 6.45
C LEU A 190 -14.68 11.40 7.28
N ASN A 191 -14.92 10.28 6.59
CA ASN A 191 -15.23 8.96 7.16
C ASN A 191 -16.50 8.98 8.03
N LYS A 192 -17.55 9.66 7.57
CA LYS A 192 -18.84 9.79 8.30
C LYS A 192 -19.54 8.45 8.56
N SER A 193 -19.25 7.43 7.76
CA SER A 193 -19.75 6.06 7.93
C SER A 193 -19.07 5.28 9.07
N CYS A 194 -17.94 5.79 9.56
CA CYS A 194 -16.98 5.10 10.44
C CYS A 194 -16.37 3.78 9.88
N ALA A 195 -16.79 3.31 8.70
CA ALA A 195 -16.39 2.02 8.12
C ALA A 195 -15.39 2.14 6.96
N ASP A 196 -15.13 3.36 6.48
CA ASP A 196 -14.37 3.59 5.24
C ASP A 196 -12.89 3.89 5.46
N CYS A 197 -12.41 3.90 6.71
CA CYS A 197 -11.03 4.23 7.08
C CYS A 197 -9.96 3.49 6.23
N ARG A 198 -10.20 2.22 5.89
CA ARG A 198 -9.33 1.44 4.99
C ARG A 198 -9.39 1.88 3.53
N ALA A 199 -10.58 2.20 3.02
CA ALA A 199 -10.74 2.74 1.66
C ALA A 199 -10.07 4.12 1.54
N TYR A 200 -10.24 4.98 2.54
CA TYR A 200 -9.52 6.24 2.67
C TYR A 200 -8.00 6.01 2.74
N ALA A 201 -7.51 5.07 3.55
CA ALA A 201 -6.08 4.78 3.63
C ALA A 201 -5.52 4.37 2.25
N LEU A 202 -6.14 3.43 1.54
CA LEU A 202 -5.72 3.08 0.18
C LEU A 202 -5.74 4.30 -0.75
N LYS A 203 -6.82 5.08 -0.78
CA LYS A 203 -6.92 6.18 -1.75
C LYS A 203 -6.01 7.37 -1.42
N HIS A 204 -5.73 7.65 -0.15
CA HIS A 204 -4.69 8.62 0.23
C HIS A 204 -3.28 8.15 -0.15
N LEU A 205 -2.94 6.86 0.04
CA LEU A 205 -1.66 6.32 -0.45
C LEU A 205 -1.57 6.43 -1.97
N GLN A 206 -2.65 6.10 -2.70
CA GLN A 206 -2.69 6.17 -4.16
C GLN A 206 -2.55 7.60 -4.67
N CYS A 207 -3.25 8.57 -4.06
CA CYS A 207 -3.10 9.99 -4.41
C CYS A 207 -1.67 10.47 -4.12
N HIS A 208 -1.12 10.19 -2.93
CA HIS A 208 0.23 10.61 -2.58
C HIS A 208 1.31 9.99 -3.50
N LEU A 209 1.15 8.72 -3.85
CA LEU A 209 2.03 8.01 -4.77
C LEU A 209 2.02 8.63 -6.19
N LEU A 210 0.84 9.00 -6.68
CA LEU A 210 0.63 9.53 -8.03
C LEU A 210 0.73 11.07 -8.11
N GLY A 211 1.03 11.76 -7.01
CA GLY A 211 1.10 13.24 -6.96
C GLY A 211 -0.25 13.93 -7.12
N LEU A 212 -1.36 13.26 -6.80
CA LEU A 212 -2.72 13.78 -6.90
C LEU A 212 -3.14 14.50 -5.62
N ASP A 213 -4.05 15.46 -5.75
CA ASP A 213 -4.64 16.15 -4.60
C ASP A 213 -5.41 15.16 -3.69
N LEU A 214 -5.06 15.16 -2.40
CA LEU A 214 -5.74 14.39 -1.36
C LEU A 214 -7.18 14.87 -1.14
N GLY A 215 -7.47 16.14 -1.44
CA GLY A 215 -8.80 16.75 -1.36
C GLY A 215 -9.83 16.14 -2.31
N LEU A 216 -9.37 15.38 -3.32
CA LEU A 216 -10.24 14.60 -4.22
C LEU A 216 -10.96 13.45 -3.50
N VAL A 217 -10.43 12.96 -2.37
CA VAL A 217 -11.02 11.81 -1.65
C VAL A 217 -11.87 12.29 -0.49
N ASP A 218 -13.19 12.12 -0.61
CA ASP A 218 -14.16 12.42 0.44
C ASP A 218 -15.38 11.49 0.46
N ASP A 219 -16.31 11.74 1.38
CA ASP A 219 -17.47 10.87 1.61
C ASP A 219 -18.45 10.81 0.43
N GLU A 220 -18.41 11.78 -0.51
CA GLU A 220 -19.25 11.76 -1.70
C GLU A 220 -18.70 10.78 -2.73
N ILE A 221 -17.37 10.67 -2.84
CA ILE A 221 -16.71 9.77 -3.81
C ILE A 221 -16.26 8.42 -3.22
N ILE A 222 -16.23 8.26 -1.90
CA ILE A 222 -15.64 7.07 -1.25
C ILE A 222 -16.30 5.75 -1.67
N GLN A 223 -17.60 5.77 -2.01
CA GLN A 223 -18.30 4.61 -2.54
C GLN A 223 -17.84 4.24 -3.95
N GLY A 224 -17.54 5.24 -4.81
CA GLY A 224 -16.89 5.01 -6.10
C GLY A 224 -15.46 4.50 -5.93
N CYS A 225 -14.74 4.97 -4.92
CA CYS A 225 -13.42 4.45 -4.57
C CYS A 225 -13.44 2.97 -4.16
N ARG A 226 -14.43 2.56 -3.35
CA ARG A 226 -14.69 1.15 -3.00
C ARG A 226 -14.95 0.31 -4.24
N GLN A 227 -15.83 0.77 -5.13
CA GLN A 227 -16.10 0.09 -6.39
C GLN A 227 -14.84 -0.06 -7.25
N LYS A 228 -13.95 0.96 -7.30
CA LYS A 228 -12.67 0.83 -8.01
C LYS A 228 -11.73 -0.17 -7.33
N ILE A 229 -11.68 -0.27 -5.99
CA ILE A 229 -10.92 -1.32 -5.28
C ILE A 229 -11.43 -2.73 -5.66
N ALA A 230 -12.75 -2.93 -5.75
CA ALA A 230 -13.31 -4.20 -6.22
C ALA A 230 -12.92 -4.51 -7.68
N VAL A 231 -12.95 -3.50 -8.56
CA VAL A 231 -12.50 -3.63 -9.95
C VAL A 231 -11.01 -3.95 -10.03
N ASP A 232 -10.15 -3.25 -9.26
CA ASP A 232 -8.70 -3.48 -9.22
C ASP A 232 -8.38 -4.94 -8.83
N LEU A 233 -9.08 -5.49 -7.83
CA LEU A 233 -8.93 -6.88 -7.40
C LEU A 233 -9.47 -7.87 -8.46
N TRP A 234 -10.62 -7.58 -9.06
CA TRP A 234 -11.19 -8.43 -10.12
C TRP A 234 -10.34 -8.44 -11.40
N GLU A 235 -9.81 -7.30 -11.83
CA GLU A 235 -8.89 -7.20 -12.97
C GLU A 235 -7.58 -7.95 -12.68
N ALA A 236 -7.08 -7.85 -11.44
CA ALA A 236 -5.90 -8.59 -10.99
C ALA A 236 -6.10 -10.12 -11.01
N SER A 237 -7.28 -10.61 -10.64
CA SER A 237 -7.59 -12.04 -10.59
C SER A 237 -7.63 -12.73 -11.97
N HIS A 238 -7.85 -11.94 -13.03
CA HIS A 238 -7.84 -12.40 -14.43
C HIS A 238 -6.52 -12.09 -15.16
N ASN A 239 -5.52 -11.54 -14.46
CA ASN A 239 -4.26 -11.12 -15.06
C ASN A 239 -3.25 -12.28 -15.12
N PRO A 240 -2.88 -12.79 -16.31
CA PRO A 240 -1.99 -13.94 -16.43
C PRO A 240 -0.58 -13.67 -15.90
N ILE A 241 -0.13 -12.41 -15.84
CA ILE A 241 1.19 -12.04 -15.34
C ILE A 241 1.22 -12.10 -13.81
N LEU A 242 0.15 -11.66 -13.13
CA LEU A 242 0.02 -11.79 -11.67
C LEU A 242 -0.07 -13.27 -11.28
N ALA A 243 -0.89 -14.05 -11.99
CA ALA A 243 -1.01 -15.50 -11.81
C ALA A 243 0.28 -16.28 -12.15
N GLN A 244 1.22 -15.69 -12.91
CA GLN A 244 2.55 -16.27 -13.13
C GLN A 244 3.55 -15.92 -12.03
N ILE A 245 3.53 -14.70 -11.49
CA ILE A 245 4.40 -14.32 -10.36
C ILE A 245 4.10 -15.21 -9.16
N ASP A 246 2.82 -15.36 -8.81
CA ASP A 246 2.34 -16.30 -7.79
C ASP A 246 2.96 -17.71 -7.93
N ARG A 247 2.93 -18.27 -9.15
CA ARG A 247 3.48 -19.61 -9.41
C ARG A 247 5.02 -19.68 -9.37
N ARG A 248 5.73 -18.60 -9.71
CA ARG A 248 7.20 -18.55 -9.70
C ARG A 248 7.77 -18.41 -8.28
N ASP A 249 7.02 -17.76 -7.39
CA ASP A 249 7.42 -17.54 -6.00
C ASP A 249 7.01 -18.71 -5.08
N GLN A 250 6.28 -19.70 -5.62
CA GLN A 250 6.29 -21.07 -5.08
C GLN A 250 7.62 -21.77 -5.44
N PRO A 251 8.21 -22.57 -4.54
CA PRO A 251 9.59 -23.05 -4.71
C PRO A 251 9.75 -24.14 -5.76
N THR A 252 9.86 -23.77 -7.05
CA THR A 252 10.49 -24.60 -8.09
C THR A 252 11.27 -23.76 -9.11
N LEU A 253 12.32 -24.36 -9.67
CA LEU A 253 13.38 -23.69 -10.42
C LEU A 253 13.02 -23.36 -11.88
N SER A 254 13.76 -22.38 -12.40
CA SER A 254 14.08 -22.10 -13.82
C SER A 254 13.18 -21.17 -14.65
N GLY A 255 13.79 -20.03 -15.03
CA GLY A 255 13.90 -19.56 -16.42
C GLY A 255 12.63 -19.17 -17.17
N ILE A 256 12.39 -17.86 -17.33
CA ILE A 256 11.35 -17.36 -18.24
C ILE A 256 11.88 -16.34 -19.25
N ASP A 257 11.53 -16.62 -20.49
CA ASP A 257 11.72 -15.84 -21.71
C ASP A 257 11.05 -14.45 -21.62
N ARG A 258 11.67 -13.45 -22.26
CA ARG A 258 11.24 -12.05 -22.28
C ARG A 258 10.26 -11.71 -23.42
N SER A 259 9.88 -12.69 -24.24
CA SER A 259 9.08 -12.50 -25.47
C SER A 259 7.59 -12.18 -25.27
N MET A 260 7.02 -12.32 -24.06
CA MET A 260 5.59 -12.10 -23.79
C MET A 260 5.21 -10.68 -23.31
N ILE A 261 5.97 -9.66 -23.68
CA ILE A 261 5.61 -8.25 -23.39
C ILE A 261 4.95 -7.64 -24.63
N ASP A 262 3.64 -7.84 -24.80
CA ASP A 262 2.83 -6.94 -25.63
C ASP A 262 1.46 -6.58 -24.98
N ARG A 263 1.06 -5.34 -25.25
CA ARG A 263 -0.14 -4.58 -24.89
C ARG A 263 -1.32 -5.35 -24.28
N SER A 264 -1.42 -5.29 -22.95
CA SER A 264 -2.68 -5.15 -22.23
C SER A 264 -2.44 -4.48 -20.87
N ILE A 265 -3.49 -3.85 -20.32
CA ILE A 265 -3.45 -2.95 -19.15
C ILE A 265 -2.82 -1.59 -19.50
N ASP A 266 -3.42 -0.93 -20.49
CA ASP A 266 -3.70 0.50 -20.36
C ASP A 266 -5.21 0.71 -20.52
N CYS A 267 -5.91 0.91 -19.41
CA CYS A 267 -7.30 1.37 -19.40
C CYS A 267 -7.70 1.86 -18.00
N ARG A 268 -8.06 3.14 -17.90
CA ARG A 268 -8.83 3.72 -16.77
C ARG A 268 -8.05 3.99 -15.48
N ILE A 269 -6.91 4.67 -15.62
CA ILE A 269 -6.84 5.98 -14.94
C ILE A 269 -7.67 7.01 -15.73
N ASP A 270 -7.91 6.80 -17.02
CA ASP A 270 -8.33 7.78 -18.05
C ASP A 270 -9.83 7.98 -18.22
N ARG A 271 -10.69 7.22 -17.51
CA ARG A 271 -12.05 7.70 -17.17
C ARG A 271 -12.15 8.35 -15.78
N LEU A 272 -11.03 8.36 -15.04
CA LEU A 272 -10.51 9.62 -14.47
C LEU A 272 -11.53 10.02 -13.33
N PHE A 273 -11.70 11.25 -12.80
CA PHE A 273 -11.29 12.55 -13.29
C PHE A 273 -12.02 12.96 -14.61
N LEU A 274 -12.64 12.05 -15.40
CA LEU A 274 -13.60 12.34 -16.51
C LEU A 274 -15.03 12.33 -15.94
N GLY A 275 -15.27 11.67 -14.80
CA GLY A 275 -16.54 11.79 -14.07
C GLY A 275 -16.85 13.21 -13.59
N THR A 276 -15.84 14.09 -13.49
CA THR A 276 -16.01 15.50 -13.10
C THR A 276 -16.57 16.37 -14.23
N ILE A 277 -16.50 15.92 -15.49
CA ILE A 277 -16.72 16.79 -16.67
C ILE A 277 -18.17 16.75 -17.17
N ASP A 278 -18.85 15.60 -17.15
CA ASP A 278 -20.16 15.43 -17.80
C ASP A 278 -21.39 15.80 -16.95
N ARG A 279 -21.22 16.40 -15.75
CA ARG A 279 -22.35 16.86 -14.91
C ARG A 279 -22.22 18.27 -14.29
N VAL A 280 -21.29 19.11 -14.77
CA VAL A 280 -21.17 20.52 -14.34
C VAL A 280 -21.65 21.51 -15.43
N LYS A 281 -22.18 21.02 -16.56
CA LYS A 281 -22.84 21.86 -17.58
C LYS A 281 -24.15 21.27 -18.10
N LEU A 282 -25.19 21.35 -17.29
CA LEU A 282 -26.57 21.64 -17.75
C LEU A 282 -27.33 22.35 -16.63
N VAL A 283 -27.05 23.64 -16.47
CA VAL A 283 -28.06 24.60 -15.98
C VAL A 283 -28.70 25.20 -17.24
N PRO A 284 -29.98 24.96 -17.51
CA PRO A 284 -30.80 25.88 -18.29
C PRO A 284 -31.30 26.98 -17.36
N ASP A 285 -31.15 28.24 -17.76
CA ASP A 285 -31.76 29.38 -17.06
C ASP A 285 -33.29 29.25 -17.04
N GLY A 286 -33.91 29.59 -15.91
CA GLY A 286 -35.35 29.54 -15.65
C GLY A 286 -35.71 30.03 -14.26
#